data_AF-A0A3B8IAE5-F1
#
_entry.id   AF-A0A3B8IAE5-F1
#
_cell.length_a   1.000
_cell.length_b   1.000
_cell.length_c   1.000
_cell.angle_alpha   90.00
_cell.angle_beta   90.00
_cell.angle_gamma   90.00
#
_symmetry.space_group_name_H-M   'P 1'
#
loop_
_entity.id
_entity.type
_entity.pdbx_description
1 polymer ?
#
loop_
_entity_poly.entity_id
_entity_poly.type
_entity_poly.pdbx_seq_one_letter_code
_entity_poly.pdbx_strand_id
1 'polypeptide(L)'
;SMHKVQSAKVGEELAQTRLERAQRESAMQESQQLADYYSSQQNTAYLQENFTLMQDSRTLAQQQLEQGLIPLDSYLRIFEDTLRAEQAYLSALTTQYNYYAQLIAKSDY
;
A
#
# COMPACT_ATOMS: atom_id res chain seq x y z
N SER A 1 28.95 -8.10 47.85
CA SER A 1 28.63 -9.51 48.14
C SER A 1 28.55 -10.26 46.82
N MET A 2 28.91 -11.55 46.79
CA MET A 2 28.77 -12.40 45.59
C MET A 2 27.37 -12.31 44.96
N HIS A 3 26.33 -12.18 45.79
CA HIS A 3 24.95 -11.99 45.34
C HIS A 3 24.74 -10.75 44.44
N LYS A 4 25.44 -9.62 44.70
CA LYS A 4 25.35 -8.42 43.84
C LYS A 4 25.98 -8.66 42.45
N VAL A 5 27.10 -9.39 42.41
CA VAL A 5 27.79 -9.73 41.14
C VAL A 5 26.96 -10.73 40.33
N GLN A 6 26.40 -11.75 40.99
CA GLN A 6 25.49 -12.72 40.36
C GLN A 6 24.24 -12.02 39.78
N SER A 7 23.62 -11.11 40.55
CA SER A 7 22.46 -10.35 40.10
C SER A 7 22.78 -9.42 38.93
N ALA A 8 23.98 -8.84 38.89
CA ALA A 8 24.41 -7.99 37.78
C ALA A 8 24.59 -8.81 36.49
N LYS A 9 25.18 -10.01 36.57
CA LYS A 9 25.31 -10.92 35.42
C LYS A 9 23.96 -11.36 34.85
N VAL A 10 23.02 -11.74 35.71
CA VAL A 10 21.65 -12.07 35.27
C VAL A 10 20.96 -10.86 34.62
N GLY A 11 21.19 -9.65 35.15
CA GLY A 11 20.68 -8.41 34.57
C GLY A 11 21.26 -8.12 33.18
N GLU A 12 22.55 -8.36 32.99
CA GLU A 12 23.25 -8.23 31.71
C GLU A 12 22.71 -9.23 30.68
N GLU A 13 22.61 -10.52 31.03
CA GLU A 13 22.05 -11.57 30.17
C GLU A 13 20.61 -11.25 29.73
N LEU A 14 19.80 -10.72 30.64
CA LEU A 14 18.44 -10.29 30.33
C LEU A 14 18.41 -9.08 29.39
N ALA A 15 19.30 -8.10 29.61
CA ALA A 15 19.42 -6.94 28.73
C ALA A 15 19.85 -7.34 27.32
N GLN A 16 20.80 -8.28 27.20
CA GLN A 16 21.27 -8.79 25.92
C GLN A 16 20.16 -9.56 25.19
N THR A 17 19.42 -10.41 25.89
CA THR A 17 18.26 -11.12 25.32
C THR A 17 17.19 -10.15 24.80
N ARG A 18 16.93 -9.06 25.54
CA ARG A 18 15.99 -8.01 25.12
C ARG A 18 16.47 -7.28 23.88
N LEU A 19 17.77 -6.97 23.81
CA LEU A 19 18.38 -6.32 22.66
C LEU A 19 18.26 -7.20 21.40
N GLU A 20 18.64 -8.47 21.49
CA GLU A 20 18.54 -9.42 20.36
C GLU A 20 17.10 -9.59 19.88
N ARG A 21 16.14 -9.62 20.82
CA ARG A 21 14.72 -9.66 20.48
C ARG A 21 14.28 -8.40 19.74
N ALA A 22 14.63 -7.22 20.24
CA ALA A 22 14.29 -5.96 19.60
C ALA A 22 14.92 -5.83 18.19
N GLN A 23 16.15 -6.31 18.02
CA GLN A 23 16.82 -6.35 16.72
C GLN A 23 16.10 -7.25 15.72
N ARG A 24 15.69 -8.46 16.15
CA ARG A 24 14.89 -9.37 15.31
C ARG A 24 13.54 -8.78 14.95
N GLU A 25 12.85 -8.19 15.92
CA GLU A 25 11.56 -7.52 15.69
C GLU A 25 11.69 -6.34 14.71
N SER A 26 12.75 -5.53 14.83
CA SER A 26 13.02 -4.43 13.88
C SER A 26 13.26 -4.94 12.47
N ALA A 27 14.13 -5.95 12.31
CA ALA A 27 14.44 -6.52 11.00
C ALA A 27 13.20 -7.14 10.32
N MET A 28 12.33 -7.81 11.10
CA MET A 28 11.06 -8.33 10.59
C MET A 28 10.12 -7.21 10.15
N GLN A 29 10.01 -6.14 10.94
CA GLN A 29 9.17 -4.98 10.60
C GLN A 29 9.65 -4.27 9.33
N GLU A 30 10.96 -4.07 9.18
CA GLU A 30 11.55 -3.47 7.98
C GLU A 30 11.29 -4.33 6.74
N SER A 31 11.50 -5.65 6.85
CA SER A 31 11.20 -6.57 5.75
C SER A 31 9.72 -6.54 5.37
N GLN A 32 8.81 -6.49 6.35
CA GLN A 32 7.37 -6.42 6.09
C GLN A 32 7.00 -5.10 5.41
N GLN A 33 7.52 -3.97 5.88
CA GLN A 33 7.24 -2.65 5.29
C GLN A 33 7.70 -2.55 3.83
N LEU A 34 8.87 -3.11 3.51
CA LEU A 34 9.35 -3.19 2.13
C LEU A 34 8.43 -4.07 1.28
N ALA A 35 8.02 -5.23 1.79
CA ALA A 35 7.09 -6.11 1.08
C ALA A 35 5.73 -5.43 0.83
N ASP A 36 5.19 -4.72 1.82
CA ASP A 36 3.94 -3.97 1.70
C ASP A 36 4.05 -2.84 0.66
N TYR A 37 5.18 -2.13 0.64
CA TYR A 37 5.45 -1.12 -0.39
C TYR A 37 5.47 -1.73 -1.80
N TYR A 38 6.24 -2.80 -2.03
CA TYR A 38 6.29 -3.45 -3.35
C TYR A 38 4.94 -4.01 -3.78
N SER A 39 4.19 -4.60 -2.86
CA SER A 39 2.82 -5.06 -3.10
C SER A 39 1.91 -3.89 -3.50
N SER A 40 2.01 -2.76 -2.80
CA SER A 40 1.24 -1.55 -3.13
C SER A 40 1.57 -0.97 -4.51
N GLN A 41 2.83 -1.06 -4.96
CA GLN A 41 3.23 -0.65 -6.30
C GLN A 41 2.57 -1.52 -7.37
N GLN A 42 2.58 -2.85 -7.19
CA GLN A 42 1.93 -3.77 -8.12
C GLN A 42 0.42 -3.53 -8.17
N ASN A 43 -0.23 -3.40 -7.02
CA ASN A 43 -1.66 -3.13 -6.93
C ASN A 43 -2.04 -1.81 -7.63
N THR A 44 -1.23 -0.76 -7.42
CA THR A 44 -1.45 0.54 -8.07
C THR A 44 -1.32 0.44 -9.60
N ALA A 45 -0.34 -0.33 -10.10
CA ALA A 45 -0.19 -0.55 -11.53
C ALA A 45 -1.40 -1.27 -12.15
N TYR A 46 -1.92 -2.31 -11.50
CA TYR A 46 -3.13 -3.01 -11.95
C TYR A 46 -4.36 -2.09 -11.96
N LEU A 47 -4.53 -1.26 -10.93
CA LEU A 47 -5.67 -0.35 -10.84
C LEU A 47 -5.57 0.81 -11.83
N GLN A 48 -4.35 1.24 -12.18
CA GLN A 48 -4.12 2.20 -13.26
C GLN A 48 -4.54 1.63 -14.62
N GLU A 49 -4.15 0.38 -14.92
CA GLU A 49 -4.55 -0.29 -16.15
C GLU A 49 -6.07 -0.44 -16.22
N ASN A 50 -6.71 -0.90 -15.14
CA ASN A 50 -8.17 -1.00 -15.07
C ASN A 50 -8.86 0.36 -15.27
N PHE A 51 -8.36 1.42 -14.64
CA PHE A 51 -8.90 2.77 -14.86
C PHE A 51 -8.76 3.21 -16.33
N THR A 52 -7.62 2.95 -16.96
CA THR A 52 -7.38 3.27 -18.38
C THR A 52 -8.39 2.53 -19.28
N LEU A 53 -8.59 1.23 -19.05
CA LEU A 53 -9.58 0.43 -19.80
C LEU A 53 -11.02 0.95 -19.62
N MET A 54 -11.36 1.42 -18.42
CA MET A 54 -12.67 2.02 -18.16
C MET A 54 -12.81 3.39 -18.86
N GLN A 55 -11.74 4.18 -18.93
CA GLN A 55 -11.75 5.43 -19.72
C GLN A 55 -11.97 5.18 -21.21
N ASP A 56 -11.34 4.15 -21.77
CA ASP A 56 -11.55 3.73 -23.16
C ASP A 56 -13.00 3.28 -23.38
N SER A 57 -13.53 2.48 -22.45
CA SER A 57 -14.92 2.01 -22.48
C SER A 57 -15.93 3.17 -22.42
N ARG A 58 -15.69 4.16 -21.56
CA ARG A 58 -16.52 5.37 -21.48
C ARG A 58 -16.47 6.17 -22.77
N THR A 59 -15.29 6.31 -23.36
CA THR A 59 -15.11 7.05 -24.63
C THR A 59 -15.90 6.39 -25.76
N LEU A 60 -15.84 5.06 -25.86
CA LEU A 60 -16.65 4.31 -26.81
C LEU A 60 -18.15 4.45 -26.54
N ALA A 61 -18.58 4.33 -25.27
CA ALA A 61 -19.97 4.48 -24.89
C ALA A 61 -20.51 5.89 -25.23
N GLN A 62 -19.70 6.93 -25.05
CA GLN A 62 -20.06 8.29 -25.44
C GLN A 62 -20.32 8.37 -26.95
N GLN A 63 -19.42 7.82 -27.78
CA GLN A 63 -19.61 7.80 -29.24
C GLN A 63 -20.87 7.04 -29.64
N GLN A 64 -21.15 5.91 -28.98
CA GLN A 64 -22.35 5.11 -29.22
C GLN A 64 -23.63 5.87 -28.81
N LEU A 65 -23.59 6.62 -27.71
CA LEU A 65 -24.70 7.46 -27.28
C LEU A 65 -24.99 8.57 -28.28
N GLU A 66 -23.94 9.28 -28.74
CA GLU A 66 -24.05 10.36 -29.75
C GLU A 66 -24.63 9.85 -31.08
N GLN A 67 -24.37 8.60 -31.43
CA GLN A 67 -24.92 7.92 -32.60
C GLN A 67 -26.30 7.29 -32.36
N GLY A 68 -26.83 7.35 -31.15
CA GLY A 68 -28.11 6.74 -30.77
C GLY A 68 -28.08 5.20 -30.71
N LEU A 69 -26.89 4.59 -30.64
CA LEU A 69 -26.70 3.14 -30.57
C LEU A 69 -26.95 2.58 -29.17
N ILE A 70 -26.72 3.39 -28.14
CA ILE A 70 -27.05 3.04 -26.75
C ILE A 70 -27.92 4.14 -26.14
N PRO A 71 -28.82 3.78 -25.20
CA PRO A 71 -29.58 4.77 -24.45
C PRO A 71 -28.71 5.44 -23.37
N LEU A 72 -29.17 6.60 -22.89
CA LEU A 72 -28.47 7.42 -21.90
C LEU A 72 -28.17 6.67 -20.59
N ASP A 73 -29.09 5.81 -20.12
CA ASP A 73 -28.92 5.03 -18.90
C ASP A 73 -27.77 4.01 -19.02
N SER A 74 -27.57 3.42 -20.20
CA SER A 74 -26.42 2.56 -20.48
C SER A 74 -25.10 3.33 -20.41
N TYR A 75 -25.05 4.53 -20.98
CA TYR A 75 -23.88 5.41 -20.87
C TYR A 75 -23.59 5.79 -19.42
N LEU A 76 -24.62 6.21 -18.65
CA LEU A 76 -24.45 6.61 -17.26
C LEU A 76 -23.90 5.48 -16.38
N ARG A 77 -24.30 4.22 -16.63
CA ARG A 77 -23.73 3.07 -15.92
C ARG A 77 -22.23 2.92 -16.17
N ILE A 78 -21.80 3.00 -17.43
CA ILE A 78 -20.37 2.91 -17.80
C ILE A 78 -19.58 4.08 -17.22
N PHE A 79 -20.18 5.27 -17.21
CA PHE A 79 -19.62 6.45 -16.57
C PHE A 79 -19.41 6.24 -15.06
N GLU A 80 -20.41 5.70 -14.35
CA GLU A 80 -20.30 5.36 -12.93
C GLU A 80 -19.21 4.32 -12.65
N ASP A 81 -19.12 3.27 -13.48
CA ASP A 81 -18.08 2.24 -13.33
C ASP A 81 -16.67 2.83 -13.57
N THR A 82 -16.56 3.81 -14.47
CA THR A 82 -15.31 4.56 -14.68
C THR A 82 -14.91 5.37 -13.44
N LEU A 83 -15.86 6.06 -12.81
CA LEU A 83 -15.61 6.81 -11.56
C LEU A 83 -15.17 5.89 -10.42
N ARG A 84 -15.75 4.68 -10.32
CA ARG A 84 -15.33 3.68 -9.33
C ARG A 84 -13.91 3.20 -9.57
N ALA A 85 -13.54 2.95 -10.82
CA ALA A 85 -12.18 2.57 -11.18
C ALA A 85 -11.17 3.68 -10.86
N GLU A 86 -11.51 4.94 -11.15
CA GLU A 86 -10.70 6.11 -10.78
C GLU A 86 -10.50 6.20 -9.27
N GLN A 87 -11.58 6.09 -8.49
CA GLN A 87 -11.52 6.14 -7.03
C GLN A 87 -10.63 5.03 -6.46
N ALA A 88 -10.72 3.81 -7.01
CA ALA A 88 -9.89 2.69 -6.59
C ALA A 88 -8.40 2.96 -6.87
N TYR A 89 -8.08 3.47 -8.06
CA TYR A 89 -6.73 3.85 -8.44
C TYR A 89 -6.15 4.95 -7.53
N LEU A 90 -6.91 6.02 -7.27
CA LEU A 90 -6.48 7.13 -6.39
C LEU A 90 -6.27 6.67 -4.94
N SER A 91 -7.11 5.73 -4.47
CA SER A 91 -6.97 5.12 -3.14
C SER A 91 -5.71 4.27 -3.04
N ALA A 92 -5.38 3.52 -4.11
CA ALA A 92 -4.15 2.74 -4.18
C ALA A 92 -2.90 3.62 -4.22
N LEU A 93 -2.92 4.70 -5.01
CA LEU A 93 -1.86 5.71 -5.01
C LEU A 93 -1.61 6.29 -3.62
N THR A 94 -2.69 6.70 -2.93
CA THR A 94 -2.60 7.21 -1.56
C THR A 94 -1.94 6.20 -0.63
N THR A 95 -2.31 4.93 -0.73
CA THR A 95 -1.72 3.84 0.06
C THR A 95 -0.23 3.64 -0.25
N GLN A 96 0.14 3.61 -1.53
CA GLN A 96 1.53 3.49 -1.95
C GLN A 96 2.39 4.66 -1.45
N TYR A 97 1.88 5.90 -1.54
CA TYR A 97 2.59 7.07 -1.03
C TYR A 97 2.73 7.06 0.49
N ASN A 98 1.74 6.53 1.23
CA ASN A 98 1.86 6.35 2.67
C ASN A 98 2.98 5.37 3.03
N TYR A 99 3.09 4.24 2.33
CA TYR A 99 4.22 3.32 2.53
C TYR A 99 5.56 3.97 2.18
N TYR A 100 5.63 4.70 1.06
CA TYR A 100 6.83 5.43 0.66
C TYR A 100 7.27 6.45 1.71
N ALA A 101 6.33 7.23 2.26
CA ALA A 101 6.60 8.21 3.30
C ALA A 101 7.13 7.54 4.59
N GLN A 102 6.57 6.38 4.97
CA GLN A 102 7.07 5.62 6.12
C GLN A 102 8.50 5.11 5.92
N LEU A 103 8.85 4.68 4.71
CA LEU A 103 10.20 4.25 4.38
C LEU A 103 11.21 5.40 4.44
N ILE A 104 10.87 6.58 3.88
CA ILE A 104 11.74 7.77 3.93
C ILE A 104 11.92 8.26 5.37
N ALA A 105 10.84 8.35 6.15
CA ALA A 105 10.91 8.81 7.53
C ALA A 105 11.84 7.96 8.40
N LYS A 106 12.06 6.70 8.02
CA LYS A 106 13.02 5.80 8.68
C LYS A 106 14.45 5.93 8.15
N SER A 107 14.67 6.40 6.93
CA SER A 107 16.02 6.58 6.37
C SER A 107 16.72 7.84 6.86
N ASP A 108 15.99 8.78 7.48
CA ASP A 108 16.51 10.04 8.00
C ASP A 108 17.00 9.96 9.47
N TYR A 109 16.98 8.77 10.08
CA TYR A 109 17.50 8.46 11.43
C TYR A 109 18.51 7.32 11.40
#